data_AF-A0A5C6X1V5-F1
#
_entry.id   AF-A0A5C6X1V5-F1
#
_cell.length_a   1.000
_cell.length_b   1.000
_cell.length_c   1.000
_cell.angle_alpha   90.00
_cell.angle_beta   90.00
_cell.angle_gamma   90.00
#
_symmetry.space_group_name_H-M   'P 1'
#
loop_
_entity.id
_entity.type
_entity.pdbx_description
1 polymer ?
#
loop_
_entity_poly.entity_id
_entity_poly.type
_entity_poly.pdbx_seq_one_letter_code
_entity_poly.pdbx_strand_id
1 'polypeptide(L)'
;MLPTLDVVPSLHDLTIPEHGVVLADANLPEAVLAQLPDPIVVEAGEGLKSLARLGELAEAVLNRRSTRPMVLVGVGGGSLGDAVGFLASVLWRGVELWHVPTTLLAMVDSAHGGKTALNLGERKNQLGSFYIASRVVICRELLDSLPLDEREAGMVEALKALWLDGSPALAHFDEAATLQSLLAAPVHEAGSALDEVIEQAIALKLRIVSEDPREQRGIRTFLNLGHTAGHGIEAFGGLGHGPAVAWGMAACALLSYRDLGLERAQATRLLTHLDPLLRPLPFSFDDATRARFVAKVGADKKRRDGRLISIGLRAPGHPELTTAWEAERWWEALMEVHEIWRTRDLTIRRGRPTGHTPRLPVDKSRAQRFAVIKALRDAPVDFDPGDETPPDDVRLTSAALSAMASDAHAPLDLYLGEGATGGRFALAAAAARPGVTRLRFAPGLLRRPHQPLI
;
A
#
# COMPACT_ATOMS: atom_id res chain seq x y z
N MET A 1 -5.44 -25.29 -14.10
CA MET A 1 -5.54 -24.34 -15.21
C MET A 1 -5.29 -22.97 -14.62
N LEU A 2 -4.34 -22.20 -15.14
CA LEU A 2 -4.09 -20.81 -14.73
C LEU A 2 -5.12 -19.89 -15.40
N PRO A 3 -5.38 -18.69 -14.85
CA PRO A 3 -6.20 -17.70 -15.53
C PRO A 3 -5.54 -17.26 -16.85
N THR A 4 -6.35 -16.92 -17.85
CA THR A 4 -5.89 -16.08 -18.96
C THR A 4 -5.66 -14.67 -18.42
N LEU A 5 -4.48 -14.12 -18.68
CA LEU A 5 -4.15 -12.74 -18.32
C LEU A 5 -4.36 -11.85 -19.55
N ASP A 6 -5.24 -10.86 -19.42
CA ASP A 6 -5.41 -9.81 -20.42
C ASP A 6 -4.95 -8.48 -19.84
N VAL A 7 -4.33 -7.65 -20.67
CA VAL A 7 -3.95 -6.28 -20.32
C VAL A 7 -4.69 -5.34 -21.26
N VAL A 8 -5.44 -4.40 -20.69
CA VAL A 8 -6.16 -3.38 -21.44
C VAL A 8 -5.65 -2.00 -21.02
N PRO A 9 -5.43 -1.07 -21.96
CA PRO A 9 -4.89 0.25 -21.63
C PRO A 9 -5.93 1.14 -20.96
N SER A 10 -7.22 0.95 -21.24
CA SER A 10 -8.33 1.68 -20.64
C SER A 10 -9.48 0.77 -20.24
N LEU A 11 -10.30 1.22 -19.29
CA LEU A 11 -11.54 0.55 -18.94
C LEU A 11 -12.54 0.52 -20.10
N HIS A 12 -12.47 1.48 -21.04
CA HIS A 12 -13.27 1.46 -22.26
C HIS A 12 -12.99 0.24 -23.17
N ASP A 13 -11.80 -0.36 -23.07
CA ASP A 13 -11.44 -1.55 -23.83
C ASP A 13 -11.85 -2.86 -23.12
N LEU A 14 -12.39 -2.76 -21.89
CA LEU A 14 -12.92 -3.91 -21.15
C LEU A 14 -14.22 -4.40 -21.81
N THR A 15 -14.14 -5.54 -22.49
CA THR A 15 -15.32 -6.22 -23.03
C THR A 15 -15.88 -7.20 -22.01
N ILE A 16 -17.03 -6.87 -21.42
CA ILE A 16 -17.78 -7.78 -20.54
C ILE A 16 -18.39 -8.91 -21.38
N PRO A 17 -18.32 -10.18 -20.94
CA PRO A 17 -18.92 -11.29 -21.67
C PRO A 17 -20.45 -11.14 -21.76
N GLU A 18 -21.06 -11.66 -22.82
CA GLU A 18 -22.52 -11.57 -23.08
C GLU A 18 -23.39 -12.05 -21.90
N HIS A 19 -22.84 -12.94 -21.07
CA HIS A 19 -23.51 -13.53 -19.93
C HIS A 19 -22.90 -13.08 -18.59
N GLY A 20 -22.19 -11.95 -18.62
CA GLY A 20 -21.52 -11.33 -17.49
C GLY A 20 -22.49 -10.62 -16.55
N VAL A 21 -22.33 -10.86 -15.25
CA VAL A 21 -22.91 -10.05 -14.19
C VAL A 21 -21.77 -9.33 -13.50
N VAL A 22 -21.75 -8.00 -13.59
CA VAL A 22 -20.69 -7.15 -13.04
C VAL A 22 -20.99 -6.85 -11.58
N LEU A 23 -20.03 -7.10 -10.70
CA LEU A 23 -20.03 -6.67 -9.30
C LEU A 23 -18.89 -5.69 -9.11
N ALA A 24 -19.19 -4.48 -8.64
CA ALA A 24 -18.21 -3.39 -8.56
C ALA A 24 -18.11 -2.83 -7.15
N ASP A 25 -16.90 -2.49 -6.73
CA ASP A 25 -16.64 -1.82 -5.46
C ASP A 25 -17.23 -0.40 -5.45
N ALA A 26 -18.08 -0.12 -4.45
CA ALA A 26 -18.74 1.18 -4.28
C ALA A 26 -17.76 2.35 -4.06
N ASN A 27 -16.51 2.07 -3.65
CA ASN A 27 -15.50 3.10 -3.45
C ASN A 27 -14.80 3.53 -4.74
N LEU A 28 -15.10 2.89 -5.88
CA LEU A 28 -14.59 3.33 -7.17
C LEU A 28 -15.17 4.71 -7.52
N PRO A 29 -14.40 5.56 -8.22
CA PRO A 29 -14.91 6.85 -8.67
C PRO A 29 -16.18 6.69 -9.51
N GLU A 30 -17.10 7.64 -9.42
CA GLU A 30 -18.34 7.64 -10.19
C GLU A 30 -18.07 7.52 -11.71
N ALA A 31 -17.01 8.19 -12.20
CA ALA A 31 -16.59 8.10 -13.60
C ALA A 31 -16.13 6.69 -14.03
N VAL A 32 -15.62 5.89 -13.09
CA VAL A 32 -15.25 4.48 -13.33
C VAL A 32 -16.51 3.61 -13.31
N LEU A 33 -17.37 3.79 -12.30
CA LEU A 33 -18.63 3.04 -12.19
C LEU A 33 -19.56 3.27 -13.38
N ALA A 34 -19.62 4.50 -13.90
CA ALA A 34 -20.44 4.87 -15.05
C ALA A 34 -20.01 4.20 -16.37
N GLN A 35 -18.76 3.73 -16.46
CA GLN A 35 -18.26 2.99 -17.63
C GLN A 35 -18.59 1.49 -17.56
N LEU A 36 -18.94 0.97 -16.38
CA LEU A 36 -19.32 -0.42 -16.21
C LEU A 36 -20.79 -0.62 -16.63
N PRO A 37 -21.11 -1.67 -17.41
CA PRO A 37 -22.48 -1.92 -17.83
C PRO A 37 -23.33 -2.47 -16.68
N ASP A 38 -24.25 -1.64 -16.18
CA ASP A 38 -25.26 -1.99 -15.16
C ASP A 38 -24.64 -2.76 -13.96
N PRO A 39 -23.66 -2.20 -13.23
CA PRO A 39 -22.98 -2.91 -12.17
C PRO A 39 -23.89 -3.11 -10.95
N ILE A 40 -23.77 -4.28 -10.31
CA ILE A 40 -24.22 -4.47 -8.92
C ILE A 40 -23.14 -3.83 -8.04
N VAL A 41 -23.42 -2.63 -7.54
CA VAL A 41 -22.50 -1.86 -6.69
C VAL A 41 -22.56 -2.38 -5.25
N VAL A 42 -21.41 -2.69 -4.68
CA VAL A 42 -21.31 -3.31 -3.35
C VAL A 42 -20.28 -2.61 -2.48
N GLU A 43 -20.61 -2.38 -1.22
CA GLU A 43 -19.64 -1.90 -0.23
C GLU A 43 -18.60 -3.00 0.02
N ALA A 44 -17.41 -2.81 -0.56
CA ALA A 44 -16.31 -3.75 -0.41
C ALA A 44 -15.58 -3.56 0.93
N GLY A 45 -14.47 -4.28 1.08
CA GLY A 45 -13.70 -4.34 2.32
C GLY A 45 -14.00 -5.58 3.15
N GLU A 46 -13.41 -5.65 4.34
CA GLU A 46 -13.43 -6.87 5.15
C GLU A 46 -14.85 -7.26 5.62
N GLY A 47 -15.76 -6.29 5.75
CA GLY A 47 -17.16 -6.53 6.12
C GLY A 47 -17.96 -7.31 5.06
N LEU A 48 -17.58 -7.21 3.79
CA LEU A 48 -18.20 -7.98 2.69
C LEU A 48 -17.96 -9.49 2.85
N LYS A 49 -16.89 -9.88 3.53
CA LYS A 49 -16.43 -11.25 3.66
C LYS A 49 -17.19 -12.01 4.75
N SER A 50 -18.51 -12.04 4.68
CA SER A 50 -19.37 -12.79 5.60
C SER A 50 -20.44 -13.59 4.86
N LEU A 51 -20.94 -14.67 5.48
CA LEU A 51 -21.97 -15.51 4.87
C LEU A 51 -23.29 -14.75 4.64
N ALA A 52 -23.65 -13.82 5.52
CA ALA A 52 -24.84 -13.00 5.37
C ALA A 52 -24.75 -12.14 4.11
N ARG A 53 -23.64 -11.39 3.97
CA ARG A 53 -23.39 -10.55 2.79
C ARG A 53 -23.26 -11.36 1.51
N LEU A 54 -22.70 -12.57 1.58
CA LEU A 54 -22.65 -13.48 0.43
C LEU A 54 -24.06 -13.88 -0.04
N GLY A 55 -24.99 -14.15 0.89
CA GLY A 55 -26.37 -14.48 0.58
C GLY A 55 -27.09 -13.34 -0.15
N GLU A 56 -26.94 -12.11 0.36
CA GLU A 56 -27.46 -10.89 -0.26
C GLU A 56 -26.87 -10.68 -1.67
N LEU A 57 -25.56 -10.91 -1.83
CA LEU A 57 -24.88 -10.87 -3.14
C LEU A 57 -25.46 -11.91 -4.11
N ALA A 58 -25.68 -13.13 -3.64
CA ALA A 58 -26.24 -14.21 -4.45
C ALA A 58 -27.67 -13.88 -4.92
N GLU A 59 -28.50 -13.33 -4.04
CA GLU A 59 -29.85 -12.86 -4.39
C GLU A 59 -29.80 -11.74 -5.43
N ALA A 60 -28.94 -10.73 -5.25
CA ALA A 60 -28.78 -9.63 -6.21
C ALA A 60 -28.34 -10.14 -7.59
N VAL A 61 -27.37 -11.07 -7.64
CA VAL A 61 -26.91 -11.71 -8.88
C VAL A 61 -28.03 -12.48 -9.55
N LEU A 62 -28.77 -13.31 -8.80
CA LEU A 62 -29.86 -14.14 -9.36
C LEU A 62 -31.06 -13.31 -9.81
N ASN A 63 -31.36 -12.20 -9.13
CA ASN A 63 -32.37 -11.24 -9.55
C ASN A 63 -31.98 -10.54 -10.85
N ARG A 64 -30.68 -10.34 -11.09
CA ARG A 64 -30.19 -9.77 -12.35
C ARG A 64 -30.19 -10.80 -13.48
N ARG A 65 -29.74 -12.02 -13.20
CA ARG A 65 -29.71 -13.12 -14.16
C ARG A 65 -29.85 -14.45 -13.43
N SER A 66 -30.86 -15.23 -13.80
CA SER A 66 -31.10 -16.57 -13.25
C SER A 66 -31.00 -17.69 -14.29
N THR A 67 -30.28 -17.43 -15.40
CA THR A 67 -30.09 -18.38 -16.51
C THR A 67 -28.62 -18.76 -16.70
N ARG A 68 -28.40 -19.96 -17.27
CA ARG A 68 -27.08 -20.44 -17.69
C ARG A 68 -26.87 -20.21 -19.20
N PRO A 69 -25.62 -19.98 -19.63
CA PRO A 69 -24.41 -19.79 -18.81
C PRO A 69 -24.39 -18.40 -18.13
N MET A 70 -23.47 -18.24 -17.16
CA MET A 70 -23.25 -17.00 -16.41
C MET A 70 -21.76 -16.85 -16.09
N VAL A 71 -21.26 -15.62 -16.18
CA VAL A 71 -19.91 -15.22 -15.74
C VAL A 71 -20.06 -14.16 -14.66
N LEU A 72 -19.41 -14.32 -13.51
CA LEU A 72 -19.29 -13.25 -12.53
C LEU A 72 -18.03 -12.44 -12.82
N VAL A 73 -18.18 -11.12 -12.95
CA VAL A 73 -17.07 -10.20 -13.20
C VAL A 73 -16.90 -9.32 -11.97
N GLY A 74 -15.87 -9.59 -11.17
CA GLY A 74 -15.55 -8.80 -9.98
C GLY A 74 -14.59 -7.65 -10.31
N VAL A 75 -15.06 -6.41 -10.18
CA VAL A 75 -14.30 -5.17 -10.42
C VAL A 75 -13.99 -4.47 -9.10
N GLY A 76 -12.82 -4.75 -8.52
CA GLY A 76 -12.47 -4.25 -7.18
C GLY A 76 -11.13 -4.74 -6.64
N GLY A 77 -10.86 -4.41 -5.37
CA GLY A 77 -9.69 -4.90 -4.64
C GLY A 77 -9.81 -6.35 -4.17
N GLY A 78 -8.84 -6.81 -3.36
CA GLY A 78 -8.76 -8.20 -2.91
C GLY A 78 -9.99 -8.68 -2.12
N SER A 79 -10.60 -7.82 -1.30
CA SER A 79 -11.79 -8.18 -0.51
C SER A 79 -13.01 -8.48 -1.39
N LEU A 80 -13.24 -7.69 -2.44
CA LEU A 80 -14.28 -7.97 -3.43
C LEU A 80 -13.93 -9.25 -4.19
N GLY A 81 -12.69 -9.39 -4.64
CA GLY A 81 -12.19 -10.57 -5.35
C GLY A 81 -12.44 -11.86 -4.57
N ASP A 82 -12.11 -11.90 -3.28
CA ASP A 82 -12.34 -13.05 -2.41
C ASP A 82 -13.84 -13.39 -2.29
N ALA A 83 -14.69 -12.39 -2.05
CA ALA A 83 -16.13 -12.60 -1.86
C ALA A 83 -16.82 -13.05 -3.15
N VAL A 84 -16.56 -12.37 -4.27
CA VAL A 84 -17.10 -12.72 -5.59
C VAL A 84 -16.54 -14.06 -6.07
N GLY A 85 -15.26 -14.32 -5.83
CA GLY A 85 -14.66 -15.60 -6.18
C GLY A 85 -15.21 -16.77 -5.35
N PHE A 86 -15.52 -16.54 -4.06
CA PHE A 86 -16.16 -17.55 -3.23
C PHE A 86 -17.60 -17.78 -3.70
N LEU A 87 -18.35 -16.71 -3.99
CA LEU A 87 -19.69 -16.81 -4.59
C LEU A 87 -19.65 -17.62 -5.89
N ALA A 88 -18.72 -17.31 -6.80
CA ALA A 88 -18.57 -18.02 -8.06
C ALA A 88 -18.32 -19.52 -7.87
N SER A 89 -17.57 -19.90 -6.84
CA SER A 89 -17.26 -21.29 -6.52
C SER A 89 -18.47 -22.11 -6.07
N VAL A 90 -19.44 -21.47 -5.39
CA VAL A 90 -20.59 -22.17 -4.78
C VAL A 90 -21.91 -21.94 -5.52
N LEU A 91 -22.07 -20.79 -6.18
CA LEU A 91 -23.26 -20.46 -6.93
C LEU A 91 -23.45 -21.51 -8.03
N TRP A 92 -24.58 -22.21 -7.99
CA TRP A 92 -24.89 -23.29 -8.92
C TRP A 92 -23.82 -24.38 -9.05
N ARG A 93 -23.02 -24.58 -7.99
CA ARG A 93 -21.86 -25.50 -7.93
C ARG A 93 -20.68 -25.08 -8.84
N GLY A 94 -20.57 -23.80 -9.15
CA GLY A 94 -19.52 -23.23 -9.99
C GLY A 94 -20.09 -22.46 -11.18
N VAL A 95 -19.74 -21.18 -11.27
CA VAL A 95 -19.95 -20.33 -12.44
C VAL A 95 -18.64 -19.66 -12.83
N GLU A 96 -18.45 -19.35 -14.10
CA GLU A 96 -17.20 -18.75 -14.57
C GLU A 96 -16.93 -17.42 -13.86
N LEU A 97 -15.65 -17.14 -13.58
CA LEU A 97 -15.20 -15.99 -12.80
C LEU A 97 -14.15 -15.21 -13.56
N TRP A 98 -14.36 -13.90 -13.70
CA TRP A 98 -13.38 -12.95 -14.17
C TRP A 98 -13.04 -11.96 -13.03
N HIS A 99 -11.75 -11.63 -12.89
CA HIS A 99 -11.30 -10.55 -12.01
C HIS A 99 -10.83 -9.35 -12.83
N VAL A 100 -11.27 -8.17 -12.44
CA VAL A 100 -10.75 -6.88 -12.90
C VAL A 100 -10.21 -6.14 -11.67
N PRO A 101 -8.97 -6.42 -11.24
CA PRO A 101 -8.42 -5.85 -10.02
C PRO A 101 -8.25 -4.33 -10.14
N THR A 102 -8.73 -3.59 -9.14
CA THR A 102 -8.65 -2.11 -9.11
C THR A 102 -7.59 -1.56 -8.15
N THR A 103 -6.97 -2.43 -7.36
CA THR A 103 -5.85 -2.08 -6.46
C THR A 103 -4.57 -2.72 -6.97
N LEU A 104 -3.43 -2.06 -6.77
CA LEU A 104 -2.14 -2.63 -7.15
C LEU A 104 -1.87 -3.96 -6.43
N LEU A 105 -2.26 -4.06 -5.15
CA LEU A 105 -2.19 -5.29 -4.36
C LEU A 105 -2.95 -6.44 -5.04
N ALA A 106 -4.19 -6.19 -5.48
CA ALA A 106 -4.97 -7.21 -6.16
C ALA A 106 -4.40 -7.58 -7.52
N MET A 107 -3.85 -6.60 -8.25
CA MET A 107 -3.21 -6.82 -9.55
C MET A 107 -1.99 -7.73 -9.44
N VAL A 108 -1.16 -7.61 -8.40
CA VAL A 108 0.09 -8.37 -8.31
C VAL A 108 0.00 -9.63 -7.44
N ASP A 109 -1.03 -9.75 -6.59
CA ASP A 109 -1.11 -10.86 -5.63
C ASP A 109 -2.48 -11.56 -5.57
N SER A 110 -3.53 -10.88 -5.11
CA SER A 110 -4.75 -11.57 -4.67
C SER A 110 -5.59 -12.15 -5.82
N ALA A 111 -5.57 -11.55 -7.01
CA ALA A 111 -6.38 -11.99 -8.15
C ALA A 111 -5.92 -13.33 -8.78
N HIS A 112 -4.70 -13.78 -8.49
CA HIS A 112 -4.05 -14.88 -9.23
C HIS A 112 -4.01 -16.21 -8.47
N GLY A 113 -4.20 -16.19 -7.16
CA GLY A 113 -3.97 -17.35 -6.30
C GLY A 113 -5.07 -18.40 -6.29
N GLY A 114 -6.25 -18.05 -6.80
CA GLY A 114 -7.49 -18.83 -6.70
C GLY A 114 -7.98 -19.04 -5.27
N LYS A 115 -7.37 -18.40 -4.27
CA LYS A 115 -7.84 -18.46 -2.89
C LYS A 115 -9.01 -17.53 -2.75
N THR A 116 -10.17 -18.06 -2.41
CA THR A 116 -11.37 -17.26 -2.15
C THR A 116 -11.88 -17.62 -0.78
N ALA A 117 -12.23 -16.63 0.03
CA ALA A 117 -12.59 -16.89 1.42
C ALA A 117 -13.49 -15.83 2.04
N LEU A 118 -14.25 -16.28 3.03
CA LEU A 118 -15.06 -15.50 3.95
C LEU A 118 -14.56 -15.67 5.38
N ASN A 119 -14.88 -14.69 6.20
CA ASN A 119 -14.63 -14.68 7.63
C ASN A 119 -15.71 -15.45 8.38
N LEU A 120 -15.31 -16.07 9.49
CA LEU A 120 -16.23 -16.73 10.42
C LEU A 120 -16.12 -16.05 11.79
N GLY A 121 -17.04 -15.11 12.05
CA GLY A 121 -16.91 -14.19 13.19
C GLY A 121 -15.61 -13.38 13.07
N GLU A 122 -14.82 -13.35 14.13
CA GLU A 122 -13.51 -12.66 14.15
C GLU A 122 -12.39 -13.44 13.44
N ARG A 123 -12.65 -14.68 13.01
CA ARG A 123 -11.64 -15.53 12.37
C ARG A 123 -11.60 -15.25 10.87
N LYS A 124 -10.54 -14.60 10.41
CA LYS A 124 -10.36 -14.22 9.00
C LYS A 124 -10.15 -15.42 8.08
N ASN A 125 -10.74 -15.39 6.89
CA ASN A 125 -10.50 -16.33 5.78
C ASN A 125 -10.65 -17.83 6.14
N GLN A 126 -11.60 -18.18 7.01
CA GLN A 126 -11.75 -19.57 7.48
C GLN A 126 -12.68 -20.42 6.61
N LEU A 127 -13.63 -19.81 5.91
CA LEU A 127 -14.54 -20.50 5.00
C LEU A 127 -14.15 -20.15 3.58
N GLY A 128 -13.60 -21.08 2.82
CA GLY A 128 -13.03 -20.76 1.52
C GLY A 128 -12.95 -21.92 0.55
N SER A 129 -12.48 -21.60 -0.65
CA SER A 129 -12.25 -22.57 -1.73
C SER A 129 -11.00 -22.20 -2.53
N PHE A 130 -10.47 -23.18 -3.25
CA PHE A 130 -9.51 -22.92 -4.33
C PHE A 130 -10.30 -22.85 -5.64
N TYR A 131 -10.66 -21.63 -6.07
CA TYR A 131 -11.41 -21.35 -7.29
C TYR A 131 -10.66 -20.34 -8.15
N ILE A 132 -10.02 -20.82 -9.21
CA ILE A 132 -9.20 -20.01 -10.10
C ILE A 132 -10.12 -19.30 -11.11
N ALA A 133 -9.99 -17.98 -11.23
CA ALA A 133 -10.66 -17.21 -12.26
C ALA A 133 -10.27 -17.73 -13.65
N SER A 134 -11.21 -17.77 -14.59
CA SER A 134 -10.88 -18.10 -15.99
C SER A 134 -10.07 -16.98 -16.64
N ARG A 135 -10.29 -15.73 -16.20
CA ARG A 135 -9.63 -14.55 -16.75
C ARG A 135 -9.33 -13.52 -15.66
N VAL A 136 -8.17 -12.87 -15.76
CA VAL A 136 -7.81 -11.69 -14.97
C VAL A 136 -7.47 -10.58 -15.97
N VAL A 137 -8.19 -9.45 -15.90
CA VAL A 137 -8.00 -8.32 -16.81
C VAL A 137 -7.33 -7.17 -16.06
N ILE A 138 -6.08 -6.89 -16.37
CA ILE A 138 -5.31 -5.80 -15.79
C ILE A 138 -5.61 -4.53 -16.58
N CYS A 139 -6.21 -3.54 -15.91
CA CYS A 139 -6.45 -2.21 -16.46
C CYS A 139 -5.69 -1.18 -15.63
N ARG A 140 -4.60 -0.66 -16.18
CA ARG A 140 -3.70 0.27 -15.48
C ARG A 140 -4.38 1.58 -15.10
N GLU A 141 -5.28 2.09 -15.93
CA GLU A 141 -6.02 3.34 -15.71
C GLU A 141 -6.75 3.34 -14.35
N LEU A 142 -7.19 2.18 -13.86
CA LEU A 142 -7.85 2.08 -12.55
C LEU A 142 -6.95 2.53 -11.39
N LEU A 143 -5.63 2.42 -11.56
CA LEU A 143 -4.66 2.87 -10.56
C LEU A 143 -4.54 4.40 -10.48
N ASP A 144 -4.95 5.18 -11.49
CA ASP A 144 -4.90 6.66 -11.43
C ASP A 144 -5.78 7.21 -10.31
N SER A 145 -6.85 6.48 -9.95
CA SER A 145 -7.76 6.84 -8.87
C SER A 145 -7.41 6.19 -7.52
N LEU A 146 -6.41 5.32 -7.49
CA LEU A 146 -6.07 4.54 -6.30
C LEU A 146 -5.42 5.47 -5.24
N PRO A 147 -5.90 5.44 -3.99
CA PRO A 147 -5.25 6.14 -2.90
C PRO A 147 -3.75 5.75 -2.79
N LEU A 148 -2.91 6.73 -2.45
CA LEU A 148 -1.46 6.55 -2.45
C LEU A 148 -1.02 5.44 -1.47
N ASP A 149 -1.67 5.35 -0.30
CA ASP A 149 -1.41 4.31 0.69
C ASP A 149 -1.74 2.90 0.18
N GLU A 150 -2.82 2.74 -0.57
CA GLU A 150 -3.19 1.48 -1.25
C GLU A 150 -2.20 1.14 -2.38
N ARG A 151 -1.72 2.15 -3.13
CA ARG A 151 -0.67 1.96 -4.14
C ARG A 151 0.65 1.52 -3.49
N GLU A 152 1.08 2.18 -2.43
CA GLU A 152 2.28 1.82 -1.69
C GLU A 152 2.16 0.41 -1.11
N ALA A 153 0.99 0.04 -0.58
CA ALA A 153 0.75 -1.30 -0.08
C ALA A 153 0.89 -2.37 -1.16
N GLY A 154 0.32 -2.13 -2.35
CA GLY A 154 0.53 -3.02 -3.51
C GLY A 154 1.98 -3.04 -4.00
N MET A 155 2.70 -1.92 -3.92
CA MET A 155 4.10 -1.85 -4.33
C MET A 155 5.01 -2.67 -3.42
N VAL A 156 4.73 -2.73 -2.12
CA VAL A 156 5.47 -3.62 -1.20
C VAL A 156 5.36 -5.07 -1.65
N GLU A 157 4.15 -5.52 -2.01
CA GLU A 157 3.95 -6.90 -2.48
C GLU A 157 4.58 -7.16 -3.86
N ALA A 158 4.55 -6.17 -4.75
CA ALA A 158 5.28 -6.25 -6.01
C ALA A 158 6.79 -6.38 -5.77
N LEU A 159 7.37 -5.50 -4.95
CA LEU A 159 8.79 -5.53 -4.60
C LEU A 159 9.20 -6.84 -3.92
N LYS A 160 8.35 -7.37 -3.01
CA LYS A 160 8.51 -8.71 -2.42
C LYS A 160 8.62 -9.77 -3.51
N ALA A 161 7.72 -9.76 -4.48
CA ALA A 161 7.76 -10.70 -5.60
C ALA A 161 9.06 -10.54 -6.42
N LEU A 162 9.47 -9.32 -6.76
CA LEU A 162 10.70 -9.09 -7.52
C LEU A 162 11.95 -9.61 -6.80
N TRP A 163 12.04 -9.44 -5.48
CA TRP A 163 13.16 -9.97 -4.67
C TRP A 163 13.15 -11.49 -4.56
N LEU A 164 11.97 -12.10 -4.41
CA LEU A 164 11.80 -13.54 -4.43
C LEU A 164 12.20 -14.16 -5.77
N ASP A 165 11.94 -13.44 -6.87
CA ASP A 165 12.27 -13.90 -8.23
C ASP A 165 13.70 -13.58 -8.66
N GLY A 166 14.30 -12.53 -8.07
CA GLY A 166 15.56 -11.96 -8.57
C GLY A 166 15.35 -11.22 -9.89
N SER A 167 14.16 -10.64 -10.07
CA SER A 167 13.73 -10.06 -11.33
C SER A 167 14.63 -8.89 -11.76
N PRO A 168 14.95 -8.76 -13.06
CA PRO A 168 15.64 -7.59 -13.62
C PRO A 168 14.92 -6.27 -13.32
N ALA A 169 13.60 -6.29 -13.15
CA ALA A 169 12.79 -5.11 -12.81
C ALA A 169 13.16 -4.49 -11.45
N LEU A 170 13.93 -5.18 -10.60
CA LEU A 170 14.57 -4.56 -9.43
C LEU A 170 15.43 -3.34 -9.80
N ALA A 171 15.96 -3.27 -11.02
CA ALA A 171 16.72 -2.12 -11.51
C ALA A 171 15.93 -0.81 -11.47
N HIS A 172 14.59 -0.86 -11.62
CA HIS A 172 13.74 0.34 -11.54
C HIS A 172 13.69 0.96 -10.14
N PHE A 173 14.12 0.22 -9.12
CA PHE A 173 14.18 0.69 -7.73
C PHE A 173 15.58 1.18 -7.33
N ASP A 174 16.62 0.89 -8.14
CA ASP A 174 18.00 1.33 -7.88
C ASP A 174 18.15 2.84 -8.12
N GLU A 175 17.48 3.35 -9.15
CA GLU A 175 17.46 4.77 -9.46
C GLU A 175 16.34 5.47 -8.70
N ALA A 176 16.71 6.33 -7.76
CA ALA A 176 15.72 6.98 -6.91
C ALA A 176 14.75 7.94 -7.65
N ALA A 177 15.03 8.33 -8.91
CA ALA A 177 14.05 9.06 -9.74
C ALA A 177 12.94 8.12 -10.22
N THR A 178 13.31 6.94 -10.71
CA THR A 178 12.38 5.88 -11.13
C THR A 178 11.58 5.34 -9.95
N LEU A 179 12.24 5.09 -8.81
CA LEU A 179 11.57 4.72 -7.56
C LEU A 179 10.50 5.73 -7.15
N GLN A 180 10.83 7.03 -7.17
CA GLN A 180 9.88 8.09 -6.86
C GLN A 180 8.70 8.09 -7.85
N SER A 181 8.97 7.85 -9.13
CA SER A 181 7.92 7.76 -10.16
C SER A 181 6.98 6.58 -9.93
N LEU A 182 7.54 5.39 -9.67
CA LEU A 182 6.79 4.17 -9.37
C LEU A 182 5.85 4.33 -8.16
N LEU A 183 6.28 5.09 -7.15
CA LEU A 183 5.54 5.25 -5.90
C LEU A 183 4.48 6.35 -5.95
N ALA A 184 4.83 7.51 -6.51
CA ALA A 184 4.06 8.73 -6.26
C ALA A 184 3.71 9.55 -7.52
N ALA A 185 4.30 9.27 -8.69
CA ALA A 185 3.90 9.98 -9.91
C ALA A 185 2.50 9.53 -10.36
N PRO A 186 1.73 10.37 -11.06
CA PRO A 186 0.51 9.95 -11.74
C PRO A 186 0.76 8.66 -12.56
N VAL A 187 -0.20 7.75 -12.61
CA VAL A 187 0.07 6.41 -13.12
C VAL A 187 0.49 6.46 -14.58
N HIS A 188 -0.12 7.31 -15.40
CA HIS A 188 0.31 7.53 -16.79
C HIS A 188 1.75 8.05 -16.94
N GLU A 189 2.30 8.75 -15.95
CA GLU A 189 3.70 9.24 -15.96
C GLU A 189 4.72 8.18 -15.52
N ALA A 190 4.29 7.13 -14.80
CA ALA A 190 5.17 6.05 -14.36
C ALA A 190 5.71 5.18 -15.53
N GLY A 191 5.18 5.38 -16.75
CA GLY A 191 5.69 4.77 -17.99
C GLY A 191 5.69 3.24 -17.97
N SER A 192 6.51 2.62 -18.81
CA SER A 192 6.62 1.16 -18.91
C SER A 192 7.26 0.49 -17.70
N ALA A 193 7.94 1.25 -16.82
CA ALA A 193 8.58 0.71 -15.62
C ALA A 193 7.55 0.11 -14.65
N LEU A 194 6.40 0.78 -14.47
CA LEU A 194 5.32 0.24 -13.63
C LEU A 194 4.70 -1.02 -14.24
N ASP A 195 4.52 -1.04 -15.56
CA ASP A 195 3.98 -2.21 -16.27
C ASP A 195 4.89 -3.42 -16.08
N GLU A 196 6.20 -3.24 -16.28
CA GLU A 196 7.19 -4.31 -16.09
C GLU A 196 7.20 -4.80 -14.63
N VAL A 197 7.10 -3.91 -13.65
CA VAL A 197 7.00 -4.30 -12.23
C VAL A 197 5.76 -5.16 -11.97
N ILE A 198 4.60 -4.77 -12.51
CA ILE A 198 3.35 -5.52 -12.37
C ILE A 198 3.47 -6.87 -13.06
N GLU A 199 3.92 -6.91 -14.31
CA GLU A 199 4.08 -8.13 -15.11
C GLU A 199 5.00 -9.14 -14.43
N GLN A 200 6.18 -8.71 -13.96
CA GLN A 200 7.15 -9.58 -13.30
C GLN A 200 6.63 -10.11 -11.96
N ALA A 201 5.92 -9.28 -11.19
CA ALA A 201 5.29 -9.73 -9.96
C ALA A 201 4.20 -10.79 -10.21
N ILE A 202 3.33 -10.56 -11.21
CA ILE A 202 2.32 -11.52 -11.65
C ILE A 202 2.97 -12.82 -12.14
N ALA A 203 4.05 -12.73 -12.92
CA ALA A 203 4.76 -13.88 -13.46
C ALA A 203 5.29 -14.79 -12.36
N LEU A 204 5.92 -14.25 -11.31
CA LEU A 204 6.34 -15.05 -10.15
C LEU A 204 5.12 -15.69 -9.46
N LYS A 205 4.07 -14.91 -9.21
CA LYS A 205 2.87 -15.40 -8.51
C LYS A 205 2.25 -16.58 -9.26
N LEU A 206 2.06 -16.46 -10.57
CA LEU A 206 1.51 -17.52 -11.41
C LEU A 206 2.42 -18.75 -11.46
N ARG A 207 3.75 -18.58 -11.51
CA ARG A 207 4.72 -19.69 -11.44
C ARG A 207 4.55 -20.50 -10.15
N ILE A 208 4.61 -19.83 -8.99
CA ILE A 208 4.42 -20.45 -7.67
C ILE A 208 3.03 -21.11 -7.55
N VAL A 209 1.98 -20.44 -8.01
CA VAL A 209 0.61 -20.97 -7.99
C VAL A 209 0.47 -22.21 -8.87
N SER A 210 1.10 -22.23 -10.05
CA SER A 210 1.07 -23.38 -10.96
C SER A 210 1.78 -24.61 -10.39
N GLU A 211 2.87 -24.38 -9.65
CA GLU A 211 3.63 -25.44 -9.02
C GLU A 211 2.91 -26.02 -7.79
N ASP A 212 2.13 -25.21 -7.08
CA ASP A 212 1.36 -25.65 -5.92
C ASP A 212 -0.05 -25.04 -5.86
N PRO A 213 -1.00 -25.50 -6.71
CA PRO A 213 -2.33 -24.90 -6.83
C PRO A 213 -3.19 -24.95 -5.56
N ARG A 214 -2.89 -25.88 -4.64
CA ARG A 214 -3.68 -26.17 -3.42
C ARG A 214 -2.87 -26.07 -2.12
N GLU A 215 -1.67 -25.48 -2.16
CA GLU A 215 -0.80 -25.31 -0.99
C GLU A 215 -0.41 -26.62 -0.28
N GLN A 216 -0.22 -27.69 -1.05
CA GLN A 216 0.14 -29.02 -0.54
C GLN A 216 1.64 -29.26 -0.57
N ARG A 217 2.39 -28.53 -1.41
CA ARG A 217 3.83 -28.71 -1.59
C ARG A 217 4.66 -27.73 -0.75
N GLY A 218 4.03 -26.66 -0.26
CA GLY A 218 4.63 -25.72 0.67
C GLY A 218 5.46 -24.62 -0.01
N ILE A 219 5.66 -24.66 -1.32
CA ILE A 219 6.40 -23.61 -2.06
C ILE A 219 5.73 -22.23 -1.96
N ARG A 220 4.40 -22.18 -1.78
CA ARG A 220 3.68 -20.91 -1.51
C ARG A 220 4.12 -20.22 -0.21
N THR A 221 4.80 -20.94 0.68
CA THR A 221 5.35 -20.36 1.91
C THR A 221 6.30 -19.21 1.61
N PHE A 222 7.07 -19.27 0.52
CA PHE A 222 8.00 -18.21 0.13
C PHE A 222 7.32 -16.85 -0.13
N LEU A 223 6.05 -16.85 -0.55
CA LEU A 223 5.26 -15.62 -0.71
C LEU A 223 5.02 -14.88 0.61
N ASN A 224 5.36 -15.48 1.75
CA ASN A 224 5.30 -14.84 3.07
C ASN A 224 6.60 -14.14 3.48
N LEU A 225 7.52 -13.86 2.55
CA LEU A 225 8.70 -13.03 2.84
C LEU A 225 8.26 -11.71 3.51
N GLY A 226 8.88 -11.38 4.64
CA GLY A 226 8.53 -10.21 5.48
C GLY A 226 7.26 -10.37 6.34
N HIS A 227 6.38 -11.33 6.06
CA HIS A 227 5.09 -11.43 6.77
C HIS A 227 5.22 -11.94 8.21
N THR A 228 6.30 -12.65 8.57
CA THR A 228 6.52 -13.13 9.95
C THR A 228 6.56 -11.97 10.94
N ALA A 229 7.44 -10.98 10.70
CA ALA A 229 7.46 -9.75 11.50
C ALA A 229 6.31 -8.79 11.13
N GLY A 230 5.90 -8.73 9.86
CA GLY A 230 4.79 -7.89 9.42
C GLY A 230 3.49 -8.16 10.18
N HIS A 231 3.06 -9.42 10.30
CA HIS A 231 1.89 -9.79 11.10
C HIS A 231 2.07 -9.49 12.60
N GLY A 232 3.31 -9.54 13.09
CA GLY A 232 3.65 -9.12 14.46
C GLY A 232 3.40 -7.63 14.67
N ILE A 233 3.77 -6.79 13.70
CA ILE A 233 3.58 -5.33 13.69
C ILE A 233 2.08 -4.98 13.55
N GLU A 234 1.37 -5.61 12.62
CA GLU A 234 -0.07 -5.36 12.39
C GLU A 234 -0.92 -5.57 13.64
N ALA A 235 -0.51 -6.48 14.53
CA ALA A 235 -1.24 -6.80 15.75
C ALA A 235 -1.31 -5.64 16.77
N PHE A 236 -0.47 -4.61 16.61
CA PHE A 236 -0.53 -3.39 17.41
C PHE A 236 -1.54 -2.37 16.87
N GLY A 237 -1.97 -2.51 15.62
CA GLY A 237 -2.76 -1.50 14.91
C GLY A 237 -1.95 -0.26 14.54
N GLY A 238 -2.56 0.67 13.80
CA GLY A 238 -1.95 1.96 13.44
C GLY A 238 -1.07 1.96 12.19
N LEU A 239 -0.70 0.78 11.65
CA LEU A 239 -0.12 0.63 10.32
C LEU A 239 -0.98 -0.28 9.44
N GLY A 240 -1.07 0.07 8.16
CA GLY A 240 -1.65 -0.80 7.13
C GLY A 240 -0.74 -1.98 6.80
N HIS A 241 -1.29 -2.93 6.04
CA HIS A 241 -0.62 -4.19 5.69
C HIS A 241 0.73 -3.99 5.01
N GLY A 242 0.77 -3.21 3.92
CA GLY A 242 2.00 -2.95 3.17
C GLY A 242 3.14 -2.39 4.01
N PRO A 243 2.97 -1.26 4.71
CA PRO A 243 4.01 -0.72 5.58
C PRO A 243 4.49 -1.70 6.67
N ALA A 244 3.61 -2.54 7.21
CA ALA A 244 4.01 -3.57 8.18
C ALA A 244 4.86 -4.68 7.51
N VAL A 245 4.46 -5.15 6.33
CA VAL A 245 5.24 -6.12 5.53
C VAL A 245 6.59 -5.51 5.12
N ALA A 246 6.64 -4.22 4.76
CA ALA A 246 7.88 -3.53 4.42
C ALA A 246 8.89 -3.53 5.58
N TRP A 247 8.45 -3.23 6.80
CA TRP A 247 9.28 -3.37 8.01
C TRP A 247 9.76 -4.81 8.22
N GLY A 248 8.87 -5.79 7.99
CA GLY A 248 9.22 -7.18 8.10
C GLY A 248 10.26 -7.62 7.05
N MET A 249 10.17 -7.13 5.81
CA MET A 249 11.17 -7.35 4.77
C MET A 249 12.50 -6.68 5.12
N ALA A 250 12.46 -5.50 5.74
CA ALA A 250 13.66 -4.78 6.16
C ALA A 250 14.41 -5.54 7.29
N ALA A 251 13.68 -6.01 8.31
CA ALA A 251 14.23 -6.90 9.35
C ALA A 251 14.76 -8.21 8.75
N CYS A 252 14.05 -8.77 7.76
CA CYS A 252 14.47 -9.96 7.03
C CYS A 252 15.78 -9.74 6.27
N ALA A 253 15.99 -8.57 5.67
CA ALA A 253 17.23 -8.22 4.97
C ALA A 253 18.44 -8.27 5.93
N LEU A 254 18.29 -7.70 7.12
CA LEU A 254 19.33 -7.68 8.15
C LEU A 254 19.65 -9.10 8.66
N LEU A 255 18.63 -9.91 8.94
CA LEU A 255 18.82 -11.30 9.37
C LEU A 255 19.42 -12.17 8.27
N SER A 256 18.98 -11.99 7.03
CA SER A 256 19.52 -12.71 5.86
C SER A 256 21.00 -12.40 5.65
N TYR A 257 21.41 -11.14 5.82
CA TYR A 257 22.82 -10.73 5.77
C TYR A 257 23.67 -11.42 6.85
N ARG A 258 23.16 -11.47 8.08
CA ARG A 258 23.90 -12.00 9.22
C ARG A 258 23.98 -13.51 9.24
N ASP A 259 22.87 -14.17 8.92
CA ASP A 259 22.67 -15.57 9.29
C ASP A 259 22.58 -16.50 8.05
N LEU A 260 22.26 -15.97 6.86
CA LEU A 260 22.06 -16.79 5.64
C LEU A 260 23.06 -16.50 4.51
N GLY A 261 23.91 -15.48 4.67
CA GLY A 261 24.95 -15.13 3.70
C GLY A 261 24.49 -14.23 2.56
N LEU A 262 23.36 -13.53 2.70
CA LEU A 262 23.01 -12.43 1.79
C LEU A 262 24.15 -11.41 1.79
N GLU A 263 24.57 -10.94 0.63
CA GLU A 263 25.67 -9.97 0.59
C GLU A 263 25.26 -8.64 1.21
N ARG A 264 26.22 -7.95 1.86
CA ARG A 264 25.96 -6.62 2.45
C ARG A 264 25.38 -5.65 1.42
N ALA A 265 25.91 -5.64 0.20
CA ALA A 265 25.43 -4.78 -0.88
C ALA A 265 23.95 -5.07 -1.24
N GLN A 266 23.56 -6.34 -1.26
CA GLN A 266 22.18 -6.75 -1.55
C GLN A 266 21.24 -6.40 -0.39
N ALA A 267 21.66 -6.61 0.87
CA ALA A 267 20.90 -6.18 2.03
C ALA A 267 20.68 -4.66 2.05
N THR A 268 21.73 -3.87 1.79
CA THR A 268 21.62 -2.42 1.65
C THR A 268 20.70 -2.02 0.51
N ARG A 269 20.81 -2.68 -0.65
CA ARG A 269 19.93 -2.43 -1.81
C ARG A 269 18.46 -2.67 -1.46
N LEU A 270 18.13 -3.77 -0.78
CA LEU A 270 16.77 -4.05 -0.30
C LEU A 270 16.27 -2.97 0.66
N LEU A 271 17.10 -2.54 1.62
CA LEU A 271 16.75 -1.45 2.54
C LEU A 271 16.51 -0.13 1.78
N THR A 272 17.32 0.21 0.78
CA THR A 272 17.11 1.39 -0.09
C THR A 272 15.80 1.32 -0.85
N HIS A 273 15.45 0.15 -1.41
CA HIS A 273 14.17 -0.03 -2.12
C HIS A 273 12.97 0.13 -1.18
N LEU A 274 13.10 -0.30 0.08
CA LEU A 274 12.05 -0.24 1.10
C LEU A 274 11.93 1.13 1.78
N ASP A 275 13.00 1.92 1.85
CA ASP A 275 13.04 3.19 2.60
C ASP A 275 11.83 4.10 2.40
N PRO A 276 11.38 4.40 1.16
CA PRO A 276 10.22 5.28 0.95
C PRO A 276 8.88 4.65 1.33
N LEU A 277 8.82 3.32 1.48
CA LEU A 277 7.63 2.54 1.86
C LEU A 277 7.53 2.35 3.38
N LEU A 278 8.61 2.61 4.12
CA LEU A 278 8.62 2.53 5.58
C LEU A 278 7.86 3.73 6.19
N ARG A 279 7.22 3.47 7.33
CA ARG A 279 6.44 4.45 8.10
C ARG A 279 6.84 4.36 9.58
N PRO A 280 6.72 5.45 10.37
CA PRO A 280 6.96 5.37 11.80
C PRO A 280 6.18 4.22 12.45
N LEU A 281 6.84 3.44 13.31
CA LEU A 281 6.16 2.39 14.06
C LEU A 281 5.22 3.02 15.10
N PRO A 282 3.93 2.61 15.17
CA PRO A 282 2.89 3.30 15.92
C PRO A 282 2.81 2.86 17.40
N PHE A 283 3.89 2.32 17.96
CA PHE A 283 3.93 1.74 19.30
C PHE A 283 5.19 2.14 20.06
N SER A 284 5.14 2.04 21.40
CA SER A 284 6.28 2.27 22.29
C SER A 284 7.27 1.12 22.25
N PHE A 285 8.56 1.43 22.37
CA PHE A 285 9.64 0.43 22.41
C PHE A 285 9.94 0.00 23.85
N ASP A 286 8.93 -0.52 24.55
CA ASP A 286 9.04 -1.02 25.92
C ASP A 286 8.93 -2.55 26.00
N ASP A 287 9.24 -3.12 27.18
CA ASP A 287 9.21 -4.57 27.41
C ASP A 287 7.81 -5.19 27.22
N ALA A 288 6.75 -4.43 27.48
CA ALA A 288 5.38 -4.92 27.30
C ALA A 288 5.05 -5.07 25.81
N THR A 289 5.42 -4.09 24.98
CA THR A 289 5.30 -4.15 23.52
C THR A 289 6.15 -5.29 22.96
N ARG A 290 7.41 -5.41 23.39
CA ARG A 290 8.28 -6.54 23.01
C ARG A 290 7.63 -7.88 23.30
N ALA A 291 7.15 -8.10 24.53
CA ALA A 291 6.51 -9.35 24.92
C ALA A 291 5.27 -9.67 24.07
N ARG A 292 4.46 -8.65 23.74
CA ARG A 292 3.30 -8.81 22.84
C ARG A 292 3.70 -9.18 21.42
N PHE A 293 4.73 -8.54 20.87
CA PHE A 293 5.24 -8.85 19.53
C PHE A 293 5.77 -10.29 19.48
N VAL A 294 6.61 -10.66 20.45
CA VAL A 294 7.21 -11.99 20.56
C VAL A 294 6.13 -13.07 20.71
N ALA A 295 5.11 -12.82 21.54
CA ALA A 295 3.98 -13.74 21.69
C ALA A 295 3.19 -13.89 20.38
N LYS A 296 2.97 -12.79 19.64
CA LYS A 296 2.23 -12.80 18.38
C LYS A 296 2.99 -13.56 17.28
N VAL A 297 4.27 -13.25 17.10
CA VAL A 297 5.14 -13.94 16.12
C VAL A 297 5.33 -15.39 16.52
N GLY A 298 5.49 -15.67 17.82
CA GLY A 298 5.55 -17.02 18.35
C GLY A 298 4.27 -17.83 18.09
N ALA A 299 3.11 -17.21 18.04
CA ALA A 299 1.85 -17.89 17.74
C ALA A 299 1.64 -18.18 16.24
N ASP A 300 2.58 -17.82 15.34
CA ASP A 300 2.50 -18.20 13.93
C ASP A 300 2.46 -19.73 13.79
N LYS A 301 1.53 -20.20 12.97
CA LYS A 301 1.25 -21.64 12.73
C LYS A 301 2.32 -22.30 11.86
N LYS A 302 3.17 -21.51 11.19
CA LYS A 302 4.28 -22.02 10.36
C LYS A 302 5.40 -22.55 11.24
N ARG A 303 5.28 -23.80 11.70
CA ARG A 303 6.28 -24.45 12.55
C ARG A 303 6.75 -25.79 11.98
N ARG A 304 8.03 -26.10 12.17
CA ARG A 304 8.64 -27.41 11.90
C ARG A 304 9.36 -27.86 13.16
N ASP A 305 9.03 -29.05 13.66
CA ASP A 305 9.62 -29.62 14.87
C ASP A 305 9.57 -28.67 16.09
N GLY A 306 8.45 -27.94 16.20
CA GLY A 306 8.22 -26.96 17.27
C GLY A 306 8.89 -25.59 17.05
N ARG A 307 9.72 -25.41 16.03
CA ARG A 307 10.42 -24.15 15.73
C ARG A 307 9.70 -23.32 14.68
N LEU A 308 9.82 -22.01 14.78
CA LEU A 308 9.26 -21.06 13.81
C LEU A 308 9.94 -21.24 12.44
N ILE A 309 9.16 -21.41 11.38
CA ILE A 309 9.66 -21.36 10.00
C ILE A 309 9.61 -19.92 9.54
N SER A 310 10.78 -19.38 9.21
CA SER A 310 10.96 -18.06 8.64
C SER A 310 11.45 -18.16 7.20
N ILE A 311 11.22 -17.10 6.43
CA ILE A 311 11.71 -16.97 5.07
C ILE A 311 12.80 -15.90 5.07
N GLY A 312 13.97 -16.23 4.55
CA GLY A 312 15.08 -15.31 4.30
C GLY A 312 15.55 -15.36 2.85
N LEU A 313 16.63 -14.65 2.55
CA LEU A 313 17.24 -14.58 1.22
C LEU A 313 18.72 -14.93 1.30
N ARG A 314 19.25 -15.73 0.36
CA ARG A 314 20.71 -15.84 0.13
C ARG A 314 21.21 -14.85 -0.93
N ALA A 315 20.32 -14.48 -1.84
CA ALA A 315 20.50 -13.51 -2.91
C ALA A 315 19.10 -13.18 -3.48
N PRO A 316 18.94 -12.11 -4.28
CA PRO A 316 17.73 -11.95 -5.11
C PRO A 316 17.48 -13.25 -5.91
N GLY A 317 16.24 -13.75 -5.91
CA GLY A 317 15.88 -15.00 -6.60
C GLY A 317 16.20 -16.29 -5.84
N HIS A 318 16.84 -16.18 -4.68
CA HIS A 318 17.27 -17.33 -3.87
C HIS A 318 16.70 -17.26 -2.45
N PRO A 319 15.36 -17.41 -2.28
CA PRO A 319 14.76 -17.47 -0.96
C PRO A 319 15.05 -18.80 -0.26
N GLU A 320 15.12 -18.75 1.06
CA GLU A 320 15.43 -19.92 1.90
C GLU A 320 14.49 -19.99 3.10
N LEU A 321 14.04 -21.21 3.40
CA LEU A 321 13.34 -21.49 4.65
C LEU A 321 14.37 -21.74 5.76
N THR A 322 14.24 -21.04 6.87
CA THR A 322 15.11 -21.20 8.04
C THR A 322 14.28 -21.39 9.31
N THR A 323 14.83 -22.18 10.23
CA THR A 323 14.30 -22.32 11.61
C THR A 323 15.26 -21.73 12.65
N ALA A 324 16.25 -20.96 12.19
CA ALA A 324 17.25 -20.33 13.06
C ALA A 324 16.72 -19.07 13.78
N TRP A 325 15.61 -18.51 13.30
CA TRP A 325 15.07 -17.24 13.81
C TRP A 325 13.83 -17.49 14.64
N GLU A 326 14.00 -17.38 15.96
CA GLU A 326 12.89 -17.33 16.91
C GLU A 326 12.28 -15.92 16.94
N ALA A 327 11.10 -15.79 17.55
CA ALA A 327 10.36 -14.53 17.61
C ALA A 327 11.16 -13.36 18.25
N GLU A 328 12.04 -13.66 19.22
CA GLU A 328 12.93 -12.70 19.85
C GLU A 328 13.93 -12.10 18.85
N ARG A 329 14.50 -12.95 17.99
CA ARG A 329 15.48 -12.53 16.98
C ARG A 329 14.86 -11.57 15.95
N TRP A 330 13.58 -11.76 15.64
CA TRP A 330 12.82 -10.83 14.80
C TRP A 330 12.63 -9.47 15.46
N TRP A 331 12.36 -9.43 16.77
CA TRP A 331 12.24 -8.17 17.51
C TRP A 331 13.57 -7.40 17.51
N GLU A 332 14.68 -8.08 17.83
CA GLU A 332 16.03 -7.49 17.81
C GLU A 332 16.34 -6.87 16.44
N ALA A 333 16.12 -7.62 15.36
CA ALA A 333 16.35 -7.15 14.00
C ALA A 333 15.45 -5.97 13.62
N LEU A 334 14.17 -6.00 14.02
CA LEU A 334 13.24 -4.90 13.78
C LEU A 334 13.71 -3.61 14.47
N MET A 335 14.14 -3.70 15.73
CA MET A 335 14.64 -2.54 16.49
C MET A 335 15.91 -1.97 15.89
N GLU A 336 16.83 -2.82 15.44
CA GLU A 336 18.06 -2.35 14.80
C GLU A 336 17.80 -1.69 13.44
N VAL A 337 16.93 -2.28 12.61
CA VAL A 337 16.57 -1.65 11.33
C VAL A 337 15.80 -0.35 11.57
N HIS A 338 14.95 -0.29 12.59
CA HIS A 338 14.28 0.95 12.98
C HIS A 338 15.28 2.02 13.44
N GLU A 339 16.32 1.64 14.19
CA GLU A 339 17.41 2.52 14.58
C GLU A 339 18.14 3.07 13.34
N ILE A 340 18.55 2.21 12.41
CA ILE A 340 19.20 2.60 11.15
C ILE A 340 18.31 3.57 10.37
N TRP A 341 17.02 3.25 10.26
CA TRP A 341 16.06 4.07 9.53
C TRP A 341 15.85 5.43 10.20
N ARG A 342 15.70 5.51 11.52
CA ARG A 342 15.43 6.78 12.21
C ARG A 342 16.66 7.71 12.25
N THR A 343 17.87 7.17 12.20
CA THR A 343 19.12 7.96 12.23
C THR A 343 19.69 8.25 10.85
N ARG A 344 19.02 7.83 9.77
CA ARG A 344 19.50 8.02 8.41
C ARG A 344 19.45 9.50 8.00
N ASP A 345 20.32 9.86 7.06
CA ASP A 345 20.24 11.16 6.41
C ASP A 345 18.99 11.23 5.53
N LEU A 346 18.12 12.20 5.79
CA LEU A 346 16.92 12.44 4.98
C LEU A 346 17.31 13.21 3.71
N THR A 347 17.20 12.55 2.56
CA THR A 347 17.36 13.21 1.26
C THR A 347 16.01 13.75 0.77
N ILE A 348 15.77 15.05 0.93
CA ILE A 348 14.55 15.70 0.41
C ILE A 348 14.77 16.11 -1.05
N ARG A 349 14.05 15.46 -1.98
CA ARG A 349 14.09 15.80 -3.41
C ARG A 349 13.03 16.86 -3.74
N ARG A 350 13.46 17.98 -4.33
CA ARG A 350 12.53 18.98 -4.90
C ARG A 350 11.95 18.43 -6.21
N GLY A 351 10.65 18.13 -6.22
CA GLY A 351 9.94 17.73 -7.45
C GLY A 351 9.76 18.91 -8.41
N ARG A 352 9.65 18.64 -9.71
CA ARG A 352 9.27 19.66 -10.70
C ARG A 352 7.77 20.00 -10.58
N PRO A 353 7.34 21.24 -10.87
CA PRO A 353 5.93 21.56 -11.01
C PRO A 353 5.32 20.75 -12.17
N THR A 354 4.18 20.10 -11.96
CA THR A 354 3.50 19.27 -12.98
C THR A 354 2.50 20.06 -13.83
N GLY A 355 2.38 21.38 -13.61
CA GLY A 355 1.45 22.25 -14.35
C GLY A 355 -0.03 22.03 -14.03
N HIS A 356 -0.36 21.12 -13.11
CA HIS A 356 -1.74 20.84 -12.70
C HIS A 356 -2.14 21.73 -11.51
N THR A 357 -3.25 22.45 -11.65
CA THR A 357 -3.86 23.25 -10.58
C THR A 357 -5.02 22.45 -9.98
N PRO A 358 -4.82 21.70 -8.87
CA PRO A 358 -5.93 20.99 -8.25
C PRO A 358 -6.95 22.00 -7.71
N ARG A 359 -8.22 21.89 -8.15
CA ARG A 359 -9.37 22.57 -7.53
C ARG A 359 -9.97 21.63 -6.48
N LEU A 360 -9.96 22.03 -5.22
CA LEU A 360 -10.36 21.15 -4.12
C LEU A 360 -11.23 21.89 -3.10
N PRO A 361 -12.29 21.26 -2.57
CA PRO A 361 -13.10 21.81 -1.49
C PRO A 361 -12.25 21.92 -0.21
N VAL A 362 -12.27 23.09 0.43
CA VAL A 362 -11.26 23.51 1.40
C VAL A 362 -11.83 23.62 2.82
N ASP A 363 -11.73 22.52 3.58
CA ASP A 363 -11.69 22.65 5.03
C ASP A 363 -10.37 23.33 5.49
N LYS A 364 -10.35 23.86 6.72
CA LYS A 364 -9.17 24.54 7.32
C LYS A 364 -7.86 23.74 7.14
N SER A 365 -7.94 22.44 7.34
CA SER A 365 -6.80 21.53 7.38
C SER A 365 -6.19 21.40 5.98
N ARG A 366 -7.04 21.27 4.96
CA ARG A 366 -6.65 21.22 3.55
C ARG A 366 -6.07 22.56 3.10
N ALA A 367 -6.72 23.68 3.42
CA ALA A 367 -6.26 25.02 3.05
C ALA A 367 -4.83 25.31 3.57
N GLN A 368 -4.56 24.92 4.82
CA GLN A 368 -3.22 25.07 5.42
C GLN A 368 -2.16 24.22 4.70
N ARG A 369 -2.48 22.96 4.34
CA ARG A 369 -1.55 22.10 3.58
C ARG A 369 -1.28 22.66 2.18
N PHE A 370 -2.29 23.22 1.51
CA PHE A 370 -2.11 23.81 0.18
C PHE A 370 -1.31 25.10 0.19
N ALA A 371 -1.50 25.96 1.20
CA ALA A 371 -0.64 27.13 1.38
C ALA A 371 0.85 26.74 1.48
N VAL A 372 1.14 25.63 2.15
CA VAL A 372 2.50 25.07 2.23
C VAL A 372 2.99 24.61 0.87
N ILE A 373 2.19 23.82 0.16
CA ILE A 373 2.55 23.30 -1.16
C ILE A 373 2.79 24.44 -2.16
N LYS A 374 1.91 25.45 -2.19
CA LYS A 374 2.03 26.63 -3.03
C LYS A 374 3.33 27.38 -2.77
N ALA A 375 3.63 27.66 -1.50
CA ALA A 375 4.82 28.38 -1.11
C ALA A 375 6.13 27.60 -1.39
N LEU A 376 6.13 26.28 -1.21
CA LEU A 376 7.33 25.46 -1.39
C LEU A 376 7.60 25.06 -2.85
N ARG A 377 6.57 24.98 -3.70
CA ARG A 377 6.68 24.42 -5.07
C ARG A 377 6.42 25.42 -6.19
N ASP A 378 6.11 26.68 -5.88
CA ASP A 378 5.64 27.67 -6.86
C ASP A 378 4.51 27.09 -7.75
N ALA A 379 3.63 26.31 -7.12
CA ALA A 379 2.58 25.58 -7.82
C ALA A 379 1.36 26.48 -8.01
N PRO A 380 0.72 26.49 -9.19
CA PRO A 380 -0.55 27.17 -9.37
C PRO A 380 -1.60 26.40 -8.56
N VAL A 381 -2.14 27.03 -7.51
CA VAL A 381 -3.24 26.50 -6.71
C VAL A 381 -4.27 27.62 -6.57
N ASP A 382 -5.49 27.36 -7.01
CA ASP A 382 -6.64 28.26 -6.93
C ASP A 382 -7.58 27.81 -5.81
N PHE A 383 -7.97 28.74 -4.95
CA PHE A 383 -8.98 28.52 -3.91
C PHE A 383 -10.36 28.90 -4.42
N ASP A 384 -11.40 28.16 -4.05
CA ASP A 384 -12.79 28.55 -4.32
C ASP A 384 -13.15 29.78 -3.45
N PRO A 385 -13.56 30.91 -4.05
CA PRO A 385 -13.90 32.13 -3.32
C PRO A 385 -15.11 31.99 -2.38
N GLY A 386 -15.89 30.90 -2.46
CA GLY A 386 -17.08 30.68 -1.63
C GLY A 386 -16.88 29.95 -0.29
N ASP A 387 -15.66 29.53 0.07
CA ASP A 387 -15.44 28.65 1.23
C ASP A 387 -15.06 29.43 2.52
N GLU A 388 -15.94 29.40 3.53
CA GLU A 388 -15.82 30.15 4.78
C GLU A 388 -14.99 29.40 5.85
N THR A 389 -13.65 29.51 5.82
CA THR A 389 -12.77 29.10 6.94
C THR A 389 -11.63 30.12 7.14
N PRO A 390 -11.13 30.43 8.37
CA PRO A 390 -10.70 31.79 8.70
C PRO A 390 -9.42 32.24 7.96
N PRO A 391 -9.44 33.42 7.31
CA PRO A 391 -8.36 33.90 6.44
C PRO A 391 -6.99 34.04 7.11
N ASP A 392 -6.94 34.37 8.40
CA ASP A 392 -5.72 34.91 9.01
C ASP A 392 -4.61 33.86 9.20
N ASP A 393 -4.92 32.69 9.76
CA ASP A 393 -3.93 31.62 9.98
C ASP A 393 -3.32 31.12 8.66
N VAL A 394 -4.16 30.97 7.63
CA VAL A 394 -3.74 30.49 6.30
C VAL A 394 -2.89 31.55 5.61
N ARG A 395 -3.30 32.82 5.65
CA ARG A 395 -2.52 33.94 5.09
C ARG A 395 -1.17 34.09 5.77
N LEU A 396 -1.13 34.05 7.10
CA LEU A 396 0.12 34.18 7.87
C LEU A 396 1.07 33.02 7.58
N THR A 397 0.55 31.79 7.52
CA THR A 397 1.34 30.60 7.16
C THR A 397 1.85 30.69 5.73
N SER A 398 0.99 31.05 4.77
CA SER A 398 1.39 31.22 3.37
C SER A 398 2.46 32.29 3.22
N ALA A 399 2.29 33.45 3.85
CA ALA A 399 3.25 34.55 3.78
C ALA A 399 4.61 34.16 4.40
N ALA A 400 4.58 33.48 5.55
CA ALA A 400 5.78 32.98 6.20
C ALA A 400 6.53 31.97 5.30
N LEU A 401 5.82 31.03 4.69
CA LEU A 401 6.44 30.02 3.83
C LEU A 401 6.94 30.62 2.51
N SER A 402 6.24 31.60 1.94
CA SER A 402 6.72 32.32 0.76
C SER A 402 7.99 33.13 1.05
N ALA A 403 8.04 33.83 2.20
CA ALA A 403 9.27 34.50 2.65
C ALA A 403 10.41 33.50 2.89
N MET A 404 10.08 32.31 3.39
CA MET A 404 11.03 31.23 3.55
C MET A 404 11.53 30.63 2.23
N ALA A 405 10.73 30.69 1.17
CA ALA A 405 11.12 30.18 -0.15
C ALA A 405 11.95 31.20 -0.95
N SER A 406 11.73 32.51 -0.73
CA SER A 406 12.35 33.57 -1.54
C SER A 406 13.85 33.74 -1.32
N ASP A 407 14.35 33.51 -0.10
CA ASP A 407 15.78 33.61 0.20
C ASP A 407 16.17 32.63 1.31
N ALA A 408 16.88 31.57 0.95
CA ALA A 408 17.24 30.47 1.86
C ALA A 408 18.24 30.84 2.96
N HIS A 409 18.98 31.95 2.84
CA HIS A 409 20.08 32.31 3.75
C HIS A 409 19.79 33.56 4.58
N ALA A 410 18.94 34.46 4.10
CA ALA A 410 18.59 35.67 4.85
C ALA A 410 17.98 35.33 6.21
N PRO A 411 18.32 36.07 7.27
CA PRO A 411 17.65 35.94 8.55
C PRO A 411 16.20 36.40 8.42
N LEU A 412 15.26 35.59 8.92
CA LEU A 412 13.83 35.89 8.89
C LEU A 412 13.25 35.98 10.30
N ASP A 413 12.29 36.87 10.49
CA ASP A 413 11.54 37.03 11.74
C ASP A 413 10.04 37.12 11.43
N LEU A 414 9.32 36.03 11.64
CA LEU A 414 7.97 35.80 11.10
C LEU A 414 6.96 35.59 12.22
N TYR A 415 5.82 36.27 12.15
CA TYR A 415 4.70 36.09 13.08
C TYR A 415 3.61 35.21 12.47
N LEU A 416 3.17 34.18 13.22
CA LEU A 416 2.26 33.14 12.73
C LEU A 416 0.91 33.07 13.45
N GLY A 417 0.65 34.00 14.38
CA GLY A 417 -0.64 34.05 15.09
C GLY A 417 -0.90 32.85 16.00
N GLU A 418 -2.15 32.41 16.07
CA GLU A 418 -2.61 31.33 16.96
C GLU A 418 -2.75 29.95 16.26
N GLY A 419 -2.57 29.91 14.93
CA GLY A 419 -2.79 28.73 14.11
C GLY A 419 -1.79 27.60 14.35
N ALA A 420 -2.20 26.57 15.09
CA ALA A 420 -1.29 25.47 15.46
C ALA A 420 -0.75 24.67 14.27
N THR A 421 -1.59 24.32 13.30
CA THR A 421 -1.15 23.59 12.11
C THR A 421 -0.16 24.41 11.29
N GLY A 422 -0.45 25.69 11.08
CA GLY A 422 0.41 26.62 10.35
C GLY A 422 1.76 26.82 11.01
N GLY A 423 1.75 26.94 12.35
CA GLY A 423 2.97 27.03 13.15
C GLY A 423 3.87 25.79 13.01
N ARG A 424 3.28 24.60 13.01
CA ARG A 424 4.02 23.33 12.81
C ARG A 424 4.64 23.23 11.43
N PHE A 425 3.91 23.62 10.38
CA PHE A 425 4.48 23.65 9.03
C PHE A 425 5.63 24.64 8.89
N ALA A 426 5.47 25.84 9.47
CA ALA A 426 6.53 26.84 9.46
C ALA A 426 7.76 26.39 10.26
N LEU A 427 7.60 25.68 11.38
CA LEU A 427 8.70 25.09 12.14
C LEU A 427 9.50 24.10 11.29
N ALA A 428 8.82 23.17 10.61
CA ALA A 428 9.47 22.20 9.73
C ALA A 428 10.17 22.89 8.54
N ALA A 429 9.53 23.88 7.91
CA ALA A 429 10.13 24.63 6.81
C ALA A 429 11.34 25.48 7.24
N ALA A 430 11.27 26.09 8.44
CA ALA A 430 12.37 26.83 9.02
C ALA A 430 13.56 25.92 9.34
N ALA A 431 13.32 24.71 9.86
CA ALA A 431 14.38 23.73 10.15
C ALA A 431 15.10 23.25 8.87
N ALA A 432 14.41 23.25 7.72
CA ALA A 432 14.99 22.90 6.43
C ALA A 432 15.78 24.06 5.77
N ARG A 433 15.80 25.26 6.36
CA ARG A 433 16.54 26.42 5.82
C ARG A 433 17.94 26.52 6.42
N PRO A 434 18.96 26.85 5.61
CA PRO A 434 20.29 27.20 6.12
C PRO A 434 20.31 28.48 6.98
N GLY A 435 19.49 29.48 6.65
CA GLY A 435 19.43 30.77 7.34
C GLY A 435 18.65 30.74 8.66
N VAL A 436 19.04 31.60 9.61
CA VAL A 436 18.37 31.71 10.92
C VAL A 436 16.94 32.23 10.75
N THR A 437 15.96 31.46 11.22
CA THR A 437 14.54 31.82 11.14
C THR A 437 13.95 31.90 12.55
N ARG A 438 13.54 33.09 12.97
CA ARG A 438 12.81 33.30 14.23
C ARG A 438 11.31 33.25 13.95
N LEU A 439 10.62 32.31 14.58
CA LEU A 439 9.16 32.20 14.53
C LEU A 439 8.55 32.76 15.80
N ARG A 440 7.65 33.72 15.65
CA ARG A 440 6.85 34.30 16.73
C ARG A 440 5.42 33.79 16.65
N PHE A 441 4.92 33.34 17.79
CA PHE A 441 3.57 32.79 17.94
C PHE A 441 2.80 33.58 18.97
N ALA A 442 1.47 33.54 18.89
CA ALA A 442 0.64 34.05 19.96
C ALA A 442 0.87 33.26 21.26
N PRO A 443 0.72 33.89 22.45
CA PRO A 443 1.01 33.25 23.73
C PRO A 443 0.25 31.93 23.96
N GLY A 444 -0.98 31.82 23.44
CA GLY A 444 -1.77 30.59 23.54
C GLY A 444 -1.15 29.41 22.80
N LEU A 445 -0.44 29.66 21.69
CA LEU A 445 0.18 28.62 20.90
C LEU A 445 1.51 28.14 21.46
N LEU A 446 2.27 29.02 22.14
CA LEU A 446 3.50 28.65 22.86
C LEU A 446 3.25 27.66 24.01
N ARG A 447 2.03 27.62 24.54
CA ARG A 447 1.62 26.68 25.61
C ARG A 447 1.17 25.31 25.10
N ARG A 448 1.07 25.11 23.78
CA ARG A 448 0.69 23.82 23.19
C ARG A 448 1.91 22.88 23.10
N PRO A 449 1.71 21.55 23.18
CA PRO A 449 2.80 20.61 22.99
C PRO A 449 3.26 20.59 21.52
N HIS A 450 4.53 20.98 21.33
CA HIS A 450 5.24 20.89 20.04
C HIS A 450 6.42 19.90 20.11
N GLN A 451 6.70 19.33 21.28
CA GLN A 451 7.84 18.44 21.53
C GLN A 451 7.96 17.24 20.58
N PRO A 452 6.88 16.59 20.11
CA PRO A 452 7.03 15.49 19.15
C PRO A 452 7.51 15.91 17.75
N LEU A 453 7.40 17.20 17.41
CA LEU A 453 7.83 17.76 16.13
C LEU A 453 9.25 18.32 16.18
N ILE A 454 9.69 18.81 17.35
CA ILE A 454 11.06 19.24 17.62
C ILE A 454 11.92 18.00 17.82
#